data_AF-A0A9E2A076-F1
#
_entry.id   AF-A0A9E2A076-F1
#
_cell.length_a   1.000
_cell.length_b   1.000
_cell.length_c   1.000
_cell.angle_alpha   90.00
_cell.angle_beta   90.00
_cell.angle_gamma   90.00
#
_symmetry.space_group_name_H-M   'P 1'
#
loop_
_entity.id
_entity.type
_entity.pdbx_description
1 polymer ?
#
loop_
_entity_poly.entity_id
_entity_poly.type
_entity_poly.pdbx_seq_one_letter_code
_entity_poly.pdbx_strand_id
1 'polypeptide(L)'
;MSQHPLAGQPAPESILENIPRLVSQYYALEPNPEEPTQRVAFGTSGHRGSAALRSFNEAHILATSQAVAEYRAARNIDGPMFLGIDTHALSEPALISAVEVLAANGVEVRLDAEAGYTPTPVISHAILSHNRDRSSGLADGVVITPSHNPPSDGGFKYNPPSGGPADTEITGWVERRANELLS
;
A
#
# COMPACT_ATOMS: atom_id res chain seq x y z
N MET A 1 -24.53 -19.41 -0.71
CA MET A 1 -23.16 -19.95 -0.82
C MET A 1 -23.09 -21.21 0.03
N SER A 2 -22.84 -22.37 -0.57
CA SER A 2 -22.53 -23.58 0.20
C SER A 2 -21.20 -23.37 0.92
N GLN A 3 -21.13 -23.66 2.21
CA GLN A 3 -19.88 -23.59 2.95
C GLN A 3 -18.87 -24.57 2.35
N HIS A 4 -17.62 -24.12 2.20
CA HIS A 4 -16.53 -24.97 1.74
C HIS A 4 -16.39 -26.16 2.71
N PRO A 5 -16.11 -27.40 2.24
CA PRO A 5 -16.01 -28.57 3.11
C PRO A 5 -14.98 -28.45 4.25
N LEU A 6 -13.97 -27.60 4.06
CA LEU A 6 -12.92 -27.32 5.06
C LEU A 6 -13.17 -26.06 5.89
N ALA A 7 -14.37 -25.46 5.86
CA ALA A 7 -14.67 -24.29 6.65
C ALA A 7 -14.48 -24.56 8.17
N GLY A 8 -13.71 -23.71 8.85
CA GLY A 8 -13.40 -23.86 10.27
C GLY A 8 -12.34 -24.93 10.60
N GLN A 9 -11.78 -25.60 9.59
CA GLN A 9 -10.71 -26.58 9.78
C GLN A 9 -9.33 -25.94 9.62
N PRO A 10 -8.26 -26.53 10.20
CA PRO A 10 -6.89 -26.13 9.91
C PRO A 10 -6.59 -26.19 8.41
N ALA A 11 -5.81 -25.22 7.90
CA ALA A 11 -5.45 -25.16 6.49
C ALA A 11 -4.54 -26.35 6.11
N PRO A 12 -4.88 -27.16 5.09
CA PRO A 12 -3.98 -28.20 4.60
C PRO A 12 -2.80 -27.57 3.84
N GLU A 13 -1.67 -28.29 3.77
CA GLU A 13 -0.47 -27.82 3.06
C GLU A 13 -0.73 -27.48 1.59
N SER A 14 -1.69 -28.15 0.96
CA SER A 14 -2.02 -27.98 -0.47
C SER A 14 -2.57 -26.60 -0.83
N ILE A 15 -2.97 -25.79 0.14
CA ILE A 15 -3.49 -24.42 -0.08
C ILE A 15 -2.55 -23.34 0.47
N LEU A 16 -1.39 -23.73 0.99
CA LEU A 16 -0.40 -22.78 1.49
C LEU A 16 0.36 -22.14 0.33
N GLU A 17 0.67 -20.86 0.49
CA GLU A 17 1.35 -20.07 -0.52
C GLU A 17 2.87 -20.33 -0.51
N ASN A 18 3.50 -20.31 -1.68
CA ASN A 18 4.96 -20.39 -1.77
C ASN A 18 5.56 -18.99 -1.62
N ILE A 19 5.84 -18.59 -0.38
CA ILE A 19 6.27 -17.22 -0.05
C ILE A 19 7.52 -16.77 -0.84
N PRO A 20 8.62 -17.55 -0.93
CA PRO A 20 9.78 -17.13 -1.72
C PRO A 20 9.45 -16.91 -3.20
N ARG A 21 8.58 -17.74 -3.78
CA ARG A 21 8.14 -17.57 -5.17
C ARG A 21 7.27 -16.32 -5.34
N LEU A 22 6.33 -16.08 -4.44
CA LEU A 22 5.44 -14.91 -4.48
C LEU A 22 6.25 -13.61 -4.41
N VAL A 23 7.22 -13.53 -3.47
CA VAL A 23 8.12 -12.38 -3.36
C VAL A 23 9.01 -12.25 -4.62
N SER A 24 9.51 -13.36 -5.18
CA SER A 24 10.26 -13.30 -6.44
C SER A 24 9.42 -12.77 -7.60
N GLN A 25 8.14 -13.15 -7.68
CA GLN A 25 7.21 -12.67 -8.70
C GLN A 25 6.93 -11.17 -8.60
N TYR A 26 6.98 -10.59 -7.40
CA TYR A 26 6.80 -9.15 -7.21
C TYR A 26 7.81 -8.34 -8.02
N TYR A 27 9.07 -8.80 -8.05
CA TYR A 27 10.16 -8.16 -8.79
C TYR A 27 10.28 -8.66 -10.23
N ALA A 28 10.05 -9.95 -10.47
CA ALA A 28 10.34 -10.57 -11.77
C ALA A 28 9.20 -10.43 -12.81
N LEU A 29 7.98 -10.14 -12.37
CA LEU A 29 6.83 -9.98 -13.26
C LEU A 29 6.40 -8.53 -13.34
N GLU A 30 6.25 -8.04 -14.57
CA GLU A 30 5.75 -6.69 -14.85
C GLU A 30 4.27 -6.73 -15.27
N PRO A 31 3.45 -5.74 -14.85
CA PRO A 31 2.10 -5.58 -15.37
C PRO A 31 2.12 -5.18 -16.85
N ASN A 32 1.08 -5.58 -17.58
CA ASN A 32 0.75 -5.06 -18.89
C ASN A 32 -0.31 -3.95 -18.75
N PRO A 33 0.01 -2.67 -18.98
CA PRO A 33 -0.94 -1.57 -18.88
C PRO A 33 -2.12 -1.68 -19.86
N GLU A 34 -2.02 -2.46 -20.93
CA GLU A 34 -3.14 -2.73 -21.83
C GLU A 34 -4.18 -3.69 -21.23
N GLU A 35 -3.82 -4.47 -20.22
CA GLU A 35 -4.72 -5.39 -19.51
C GLU A 35 -5.34 -4.69 -18.28
N PRO A 36 -6.66 -4.37 -18.29
CA PRO A 36 -7.28 -3.60 -17.20
C PRO A 36 -7.15 -4.23 -15.81
N THR A 37 -7.01 -5.56 -15.73
CA THR A 37 -6.84 -6.29 -14.46
C THR A 37 -5.44 -6.19 -13.87
N GLN A 38 -4.46 -5.68 -14.64
CA GLN A 38 -3.07 -5.46 -14.23
C GLN A 38 -2.76 -3.96 -14.02
N ARG A 39 -3.79 -3.11 -14.11
CA ARG A 39 -3.68 -1.68 -13.82
C ARG A 39 -3.76 -1.42 -12.31
N VAL A 40 -3.31 -0.24 -11.91
CA VAL A 40 -3.58 0.26 -10.56
C VAL A 40 -5.08 0.54 -10.45
N ALA A 41 -5.75 -0.13 -9.51
CA ALA A 41 -7.12 0.14 -9.10
C ALA A 41 -7.08 0.65 -7.66
N PHE A 42 -7.11 1.97 -7.47
CA PHE A 42 -6.90 2.64 -6.19
C PHE A 42 -8.24 3.16 -5.64
N GLY A 43 -8.99 2.25 -5.01
CA GLY A 43 -10.30 2.57 -4.41
C GLY A 43 -10.21 3.15 -3.00
N THR A 44 -11.34 3.18 -2.29
CA THR A 44 -11.42 3.64 -0.88
C THR A 44 -10.58 2.81 0.09
N SER A 45 -10.22 1.59 -0.30
CA SER A 45 -9.32 0.70 0.43
C SER A 45 -7.91 0.64 -0.16
N GLY A 46 -7.57 1.60 -1.02
CA GLY A 46 -6.33 1.62 -1.79
C GLY A 46 -6.31 0.63 -2.94
N HIS A 47 -5.12 0.25 -3.37
CA HIS A 47 -4.87 -0.77 -4.38
C HIS A 47 -4.56 -2.12 -3.74
N ARG A 48 -5.13 -3.19 -4.32
CA ARG A 48 -4.89 -4.58 -3.91
C ARG A 48 -4.72 -5.46 -5.13
N GLY A 49 -3.95 -6.53 -4.98
CA GLY A 49 -3.76 -7.54 -6.00
C GLY A 49 -2.77 -8.60 -5.54
N SER A 50 -2.24 -9.36 -6.49
CA SER A 50 -1.22 -10.36 -6.23
C SER A 50 -0.11 -10.29 -7.29
N ALA A 51 1.13 -10.47 -6.84
CA ALA A 51 2.29 -10.52 -7.73
C ALA A 51 2.16 -11.61 -8.80
N ALA A 52 1.58 -12.77 -8.44
CA ALA A 52 1.35 -13.89 -9.35
C ALA A 52 0.36 -13.55 -10.48
N LEU A 53 -0.54 -12.59 -10.25
CA LEU A 53 -1.56 -12.13 -11.18
C LEU A 53 -1.15 -10.85 -11.92
N ARG A 54 0.10 -10.38 -11.72
CA ARG A 54 0.59 -9.12 -12.28
C ARG A 54 -0.25 -7.90 -11.87
N SER A 55 -0.84 -7.94 -10.68
CA SER A 55 -1.71 -6.88 -10.15
C SER A 55 -1.23 -6.31 -8.81
N PHE A 56 -0.05 -6.73 -8.34
CA PHE A 56 0.64 -6.14 -7.18
C PHE A 56 2.13 -6.51 -7.25
N ASN A 57 2.87 -5.74 -8.04
CA ASN A 57 4.28 -5.94 -8.38
C ASN A 57 5.02 -4.61 -8.19
N GLU A 58 6.35 -4.64 -8.24
CA GLU A 58 7.20 -3.47 -8.00
C GLU A 58 6.74 -2.22 -8.74
N ALA A 59 6.46 -2.35 -10.04
CA ALA A 59 5.99 -1.23 -10.87
C ALA A 59 4.73 -0.53 -10.31
N HIS A 60 3.79 -1.29 -9.73
CA HIS A 60 2.58 -0.71 -9.13
C HIS A 60 2.92 0.13 -7.90
N ILE A 61 3.83 -0.35 -7.05
CA ILE A 61 4.20 0.33 -5.80
C ILE A 61 5.08 1.53 -6.09
N LEU A 62 5.99 1.44 -7.06
CA LEU A 62 6.77 2.58 -7.52
C LEU A 62 5.85 3.70 -8.04
N ALA A 63 4.95 3.36 -8.96
CA ALA A 63 4.03 4.32 -9.56
C ALA A 63 3.04 4.92 -8.54
N THR A 64 2.48 4.08 -7.65
CA THR A 64 1.54 4.53 -6.62
C THR A 64 2.21 5.40 -5.56
N SER A 65 3.41 5.04 -5.11
CA SER A 65 4.20 5.85 -4.16
C SER A 65 4.59 7.19 -4.77
N GLN A 66 4.97 7.21 -6.04
CA GLN A 66 5.28 8.45 -6.76
C GLN A 66 4.05 9.35 -6.89
N ALA A 67 2.91 8.78 -7.26
CA ALA A 67 1.65 9.52 -7.31
C ALA A 67 1.29 10.11 -5.93
N VAL A 68 1.40 9.34 -4.85
CA VAL A 68 1.17 9.86 -3.49
C VAL A 68 2.14 11.00 -3.14
N ALA A 69 3.43 10.87 -3.49
CA ALA A 69 4.45 11.91 -3.28
C ALA A 69 4.14 13.22 -4.02
N GLU A 70 3.63 13.12 -5.25
CA GLU A 70 3.21 14.29 -6.03
C GLU A 70 1.91 14.89 -5.49
N TYR A 71 0.94 14.06 -5.09
CA TYR A 71 -0.32 14.52 -4.49
C TYR A 71 -0.07 15.34 -3.23
N ARG A 72 0.73 14.81 -2.30
CA ARG A 72 1.03 15.47 -1.03
C ARG A 72 1.76 16.80 -1.24
N ALA A 73 2.71 16.85 -2.18
CA ALA A 73 3.41 18.08 -2.55
C ALA A 73 2.44 19.13 -3.12
N ALA A 74 1.57 18.73 -4.05
CA ALA A 74 0.56 19.62 -4.64
C ALA A 74 -0.46 20.16 -3.62
N ARG A 75 -0.64 19.47 -2.49
CA ARG A 75 -1.53 19.89 -1.38
C ARG A 75 -0.78 20.56 -0.22
N ASN A 76 0.51 20.85 -0.36
CA ASN A 76 1.36 21.42 0.69
C ASN A 76 1.35 20.60 1.99
N ILE A 77 1.33 19.27 1.87
CA ILE A 77 1.51 18.35 2.99
C ILE A 77 3.02 18.11 3.11
N ASP A 78 3.66 18.89 3.98
CA ASP A 78 5.11 19.04 4.10
C ASP A 78 5.68 18.45 5.40
N GLY A 79 4.84 17.80 6.21
CA GLY A 79 5.26 17.04 7.38
C GLY A 79 5.75 15.62 7.04
N PRO A 80 6.00 14.80 8.08
CA PRO A 80 6.44 13.43 7.91
C PRO A 80 5.31 12.52 7.42
N MET A 81 5.67 11.45 6.72
CA MET A 81 4.73 10.38 6.37
C MET A 81 4.93 9.20 7.32
N PHE A 82 3.89 8.82 8.06
CA PHE A 82 3.88 7.59 8.83
C PHE A 82 3.56 6.41 7.90
N LEU A 83 4.49 5.46 7.78
CA LEU A 83 4.33 4.29 6.92
C LEU A 83 4.37 3.02 7.77
N GLY A 84 3.32 2.21 7.66
CA GLY A 84 3.18 0.96 8.40
C GLY A 84 2.81 -0.21 7.49
N ILE A 85 3.25 -1.41 7.84
CA ILE A 85 2.92 -2.65 7.13
C ILE A 85 2.21 -3.66 8.03
N ASP A 86 1.44 -4.57 7.43
CA ASP A 86 0.99 -5.80 8.08
C ASP A 86 1.92 -6.99 7.82
N THR A 87 1.45 -8.19 8.15
CA THR A 87 2.20 -9.44 8.08
C THR A 87 2.09 -10.19 6.74
N HIS A 88 1.47 -9.61 5.71
CA HIS A 88 1.38 -10.27 4.40
C HIS A 88 2.75 -10.30 3.72
N ALA A 89 3.03 -11.37 2.98
CA ALA A 89 4.33 -11.56 2.34
C ALA A 89 4.70 -10.45 1.35
N LEU A 90 3.70 -9.90 0.63
CA LEU A 90 3.91 -8.82 -0.33
C LEU A 90 4.04 -7.44 0.33
N SER A 91 3.79 -7.32 1.64
CA SER A 91 3.94 -6.05 2.37
C SER A 91 5.41 -5.68 2.58
N GLU A 92 6.28 -6.67 2.75
CA GLU A 92 7.74 -6.50 2.88
C GLU A 92 8.40 -5.89 1.62
N PRO A 93 8.26 -6.46 0.41
CA PRO A 93 8.85 -5.86 -0.79
C PRO A 93 8.18 -4.52 -1.15
N ALA A 94 6.88 -4.36 -0.87
CA ALA A 94 6.19 -3.09 -1.08
C ALA A 94 6.66 -1.97 -0.13
N LEU A 95 7.03 -2.29 1.12
CA LEU A 95 7.66 -1.34 2.03
C LEU A 95 8.94 -0.77 1.43
N ILE A 96 9.80 -1.64 0.91
CA ILE A 96 11.08 -1.26 0.32
C ILE A 96 10.86 -0.29 -0.85
N SER A 97 10.05 -0.69 -1.84
CA SER A 97 9.79 0.15 -3.02
C SER A 97 9.13 1.49 -2.64
N ALA A 98 8.24 1.50 -1.64
CA ALA A 98 7.59 2.73 -1.17
C ALA A 98 8.60 3.68 -0.51
N VAL A 99 9.45 3.17 0.37
CA VAL A 99 10.49 3.97 1.06
C VAL A 99 11.48 4.55 0.05
N GLU A 100 11.92 3.77 -0.95
CA GLU A 100 12.83 4.23 -1.99
C GLU A 100 12.27 5.46 -2.72
N VAL A 101 11.02 5.37 -3.20
CA VAL A 101 10.37 6.48 -3.93
C VAL A 101 10.10 7.67 -3.03
N LEU A 102 9.56 7.45 -1.83
CA LEU A 102 9.24 8.53 -0.90
C LEU A 102 10.50 9.29 -0.45
N ALA A 103 11.58 8.58 -0.12
CA ALA A 103 12.85 9.18 0.24
C ALA A 103 13.48 9.93 -0.94
N ALA A 104 13.40 9.39 -2.17
CA ALA A 104 13.88 10.07 -3.37
C ALA A 104 13.12 11.39 -3.65
N ASN A 105 11.85 11.48 -3.25
CA ASN A 105 11.06 12.71 -3.31
C ASN A 105 11.27 13.65 -2.09
N GLY A 106 12.21 13.34 -1.20
CA GLY A 106 12.52 14.15 -0.02
C GLY A 106 11.49 14.08 1.10
N VAL A 107 10.64 13.04 1.12
CA VAL A 107 9.66 12.83 2.19
C VAL A 107 10.36 12.25 3.43
N GLU A 108 10.17 12.86 4.59
CA GLU A 108 10.56 12.25 5.89
C GLU A 108 9.62 11.08 6.19
N VAL A 109 10.06 9.85 5.92
CA VAL A 109 9.29 8.63 6.24
C VAL A 109 9.58 8.19 7.67
N ARG A 110 8.52 7.93 8.45
CA ARG A 110 8.59 7.38 9.80
C ARG A 110 8.04 5.96 9.82
N LEU A 111 8.92 5.02 10.16
CA LEU A 111 8.65 3.60 10.28
C LEU A 111 8.62 3.18 11.75
N ASP A 112 8.19 1.95 12.01
CA ASP A 112 8.42 1.32 13.30
C ASP A 112 9.92 1.20 13.59
N ALA A 113 10.33 1.49 14.82
CA ALA A 113 11.74 1.60 15.20
C ALA A 113 12.48 0.26 15.20
N GLU A 114 11.76 -0.85 15.34
CA GLU A 114 12.30 -2.21 15.33
C GLU A 114 12.02 -2.92 13.98
N ALA A 115 11.59 -2.17 12.96
CA ALA A 115 11.10 -2.70 11.69
C ALA A 115 9.96 -3.72 11.88
N GLY A 116 9.09 -3.49 12.88
CA GLY A 116 7.93 -4.32 13.16
C GLY A 116 6.68 -3.95 12.35
N TYR A 117 5.61 -4.71 12.57
CA TYR A 117 4.31 -4.51 11.93
C TYR A 117 3.50 -3.44 12.64
N THR A 118 2.80 -2.59 11.87
CA THR A 118 2.04 -1.46 12.42
C THR A 118 0.56 -1.57 12.03
N PRO A 119 -0.35 -1.81 12.99
CA PRO A 119 -1.78 -1.83 12.71
C PRO A 119 -2.28 -0.52 12.10
N THR A 120 -3.25 -0.61 11.18
CA THR A 120 -3.88 0.58 10.57
C THR A 120 -4.30 1.67 11.57
N PRO A 121 -4.97 1.37 12.71
CA PRO A 121 -5.35 2.42 13.65
C PRO A 121 -4.16 3.10 14.35
N VAL A 122 -2.99 2.45 14.42
CA VAL A 122 -1.77 3.08 14.98
C VAL A 122 -1.26 4.17 14.05
N ILE A 123 -1.28 3.94 12.73
CA ILE A 123 -0.95 4.98 11.73
C ILE A 123 -1.93 6.14 11.82
N SER A 124 -3.24 5.87 11.84
CA SER A 124 -4.27 6.91 12.04
C SER A 124 -4.04 7.71 13.33
N HIS A 125 -3.76 7.02 14.44
CA HIS A 125 -3.49 7.67 15.72
C HIS A 125 -2.21 8.51 15.70
N ALA A 126 -1.14 8.04 15.04
CA ALA A 126 0.11 8.78 14.90
C ALA A 126 -0.08 10.07 14.09
N ILE A 127 -0.80 10.00 12.96
CA ILE A 127 -1.16 11.18 12.14
C ILE A 127 -1.92 12.20 12.98
N LEU A 128 -3.02 11.77 13.62
CA LEU A 128 -3.87 12.65 14.45
C LEU A 128 -3.11 13.26 15.63
N SER A 129 -2.21 12.48 16.24
CA SER A 129 -1.39 12.94 17.37
C SER A 129 -0.35 13.96 16.92
N HIS A 130 0.31 13.75 15.78
CA HIS A 130 1.28 14.69 15.22
C HIS A 130 0.60 15.98 14.78
N ASN A 131 -0.55 15.88 14.12
CA ASN A 131 -1.27 17.03 13.55
C ASN A 131 -2.05 17.86 14.57
N ARG A 132 -2.16 17.38 15.82
CA ARG A 132 -2.86 18.08 16.88
C ARG A 132 -2.27 19.48 17.06
N ASP A 133 -3.14 20.48 16.99
CA ASP A 133 -2.81 21.90 17.15
C ASP A 133 -1.79 22.45 16.13
N ARG A 134 -1.61 21.76 14.98
CA ARG A 134 -0.75 22.22 13.87
C ARG A 134 -1.57 22.73 12.70
N SER A 135 -1.04 23.73 12.01
CA SER A 135 -1.57 24.26 10.75
C SER A 135 -0.61 24.11 9.57
N SER A 136 0.64 23.69 9.82
CA SER A 136 1.69 23.39 8.84
C SER A 136 2.56 22.24 9.35
N GLY A 137 3.40 21.66 8.48
CA GLY A 137 4.16 20.46 8.83
C GLY A 137 3.25 19.28 9.15
N LEU A 138 2.11 19.20 8.45
CA LEU A 138 1.09 18.18 8.68
C LEU A 138 1.59 16.83 8.18
N ALA A 139 1.42 15.82 9.02
CA ALA A 139 1.69 14.43 8.69
C ALA A 139 0.52 13.80 7.93
N ASP A 140 0.87 12.83 7.11
CA ASP A 140 -0.01 11.89 6.41
C ASP A 140 0.51 10.46 6.65
N GLY A 141 -0.08 9.47 5.97
CA GLY A 141 0.45 8.11 6.08
C GLY A 141 0.05 7.15 5.00
N VAL A 142 0.81 6.07 4.92
CA VAL A 142 0.58 4.93 4.04
C VAL A 142 0.46 3.69 4.92
N VAL A 143 -0.48 2.82 4.58
CA VAL A 143 -0.58 1.51 5.23
C VAL A 143 -0.53 0.42 4.16
N ILE A 144 0.44 -0.47 4.26
CA ILE A 144 0.64 -1.57 3.31
C ILE A 144 0.00 -2.82 3.90
N THR A 145 -1.20 -3.14 3.41
CA THR A 145 -2.02 -4.26 3.89
C THR A 145 -3.20 -4.49 2.95
N PRO A 146 -3.48 -5.75 2.57
CA PRO A 146 -4.74 -6.11 1.92
C PRO A 146 -5.83 -6.51 2.94
N SER A 147 -5.65 -6.18 4.23
CA SER A 147 -6.56 -6.51 5.34
C SER A 147 -6.67 -8.02 5.58
N HIS A 148 -7.80 -8.62 5.24
CA HIS A 148 -8.11 -10.04 5.51
C HIS A 148 -8.11 -10.87 4.23
N ASN A 149 -7.61 -10.31 3.12
CA ASN A 149 -7.44 -11.02 1.87
C ASN A 149 -6.49 -12.24 2.04
N PRO A 150 -6.56 -13.21 1.12
CA PRO A 150 -5.69 -14.40 1.16
C PRO A 150 -4.19 -14.07 1.24
N PRO A 151 -3.34 -15.02 1.69
CA PRO A 151 -1.89 -14.82 1.83
C PRO A 151 -1.15 -14.41 0.54
N SER A 152 -1.74 -14.68 -0.62
CA SER A 152 -1.22 -14.32 -1.95
C SER A 152 -1.27 -12.83 -2.27
N ASP A 153 -2.05 -12.07 -1.50
CA ASP A 153 -2.42 -10.71 -1.84
C ASP A 153 -1.50 -9.69 -1.14
N GLY A 154 -1.34 -8.54 -1.78
CA GLY A 154 -0.74 -7.34 -1.22
C GLY A 154 -1.71 -6.18 -1.31
N GLY A 155 -1.49 -5.14 -0.51
CA GLY A 155 -2.32 -3.94 -0.54
C GLY A 155 -1.55 -2.68 -0.17
N PHE A 156 -1.96 -1.54 -0.74
CA PHE A 156 -1.37 -0.23 -0.48
C PHE A 156 -2.50 0.81 -0.38
N LYS A 157 -2.59 1.51 0.75
CA LYS A 157 -3.59 2.58 0.98
C LYS A 157 -2.92 3.84 1.51
N TYR A 158 -3.57 4.98 1.24
CA TYR A 158 -3.15 6.30 1.69
C TYR A 158 -4.17 6.89 2.68
N ASN A 159 -3.65 7.49 3.75
CA ASN A 159 -4.40 8.21 4.77
C ASN A 159 -3.94 9.68 4.76
N PRO A 160 -4.80 10.64 4.35
CA PRO A 160 -4.47 12.07 4.38
C PRO A 160 -4.34 12.61 5.82
N PRO A 161 -4.03 13.91 6.01
CA PRO A 161 -3.83 14.52 7.34
C PRO A 161 -4.99 14.40 8.33
N SER A 162 -6.20 14.03 7.86
CA SER A 162 -7.34 13.71 8.73
C SER A 162 -7.18 12.37 9.46
N GLY A 163 -6.18 11.56 9.12
CA GLY A 163 -5.87 10.26 9.72
C GLY A 163 -6.80 9.12 9.29
N GLY A 164 -7.90 9.41 8.60
CA GLY A 164 -8.82 8.43 8.03
C GLY A 164 -8.39 7.91 6.66
N PRO A 165 -9.15 6.99 6.05
CA PRO A 165 -8.92 6.60 4.66
C PRO A 165 -9.14 7.79 3.71
N ALA A 166 -8.34 7.85 2.65
CA ALA A 166 -8.52 8.83 1.58
C ALA A 166 -9.92 8.72 0.93
N ASP A 167 -10.53 9.87 0.62
CA ASP A 167 -11.81 9.92 -0.08
C ASP A 167 -11.65 9.67 -1.59
N THR A 168 -12.78 9.59 -2.31
CA THR A 168 -12.80 9.26 -3.74
C THR A 168 -12.13 10.30 -4.63
N GLU A 169 -12.04 11.58 -4.20
CA GLU A 169 -11.33 12.60 -4.97
C GLU A 169 -9.83 12.29 -4.96
N ILE A 170 -9.29 12.03 -3.77
CA ILE A 170 -7.88 11.70 -3.58
C ILE A 170 -7.56 10.38 -4.26
N THR A 171 -8.33 9.32 -3.98
CA THR A 171 -8.03 7.99 -4.50
C THR A 171 -8.13 7.96 -6.02
N GLY A 172 -9.11 8.65 -6.61
CA GLY A 172 -9.24 8.75 -8.06
C GLY A 172 -8.12 9.58 -8.71
N TRP A 173 -7.60 10.61 -8.03
CA TRP A 173 -6.41 11.34 -8.50
C TRP A 173 -5.18 10.43 -8.52
N VAL A 174 -4.93 9.71 -7.40
CA VAL A 174 -3.79 8.79 -7.27
C VAL A 174 -3.87 7.65 -8.28
N GLU A 175 -5.06 7.06 -8.48
CA GLU A 175 -5.28 5.99 -9.46
C GLU A 175 -4.89 6.43 -10.88
N ARG A 176 -5.40 7.58 -11.33
CA ARG A 176 -5.10 8.09 -12.67
C ARG A 176 -3.61 8.34 -12.82
N ARG A 177 -3.01 9.04 -11.85
CA ARG A 177 -1.61 9.40 -11.92
C ARG A 177 -0.68 8.18 -11.87
N ALA A 178 -0.99 7.20 -11.03
CA ALA A 178 -0.22 5.95 -10.97
C ALA A 178 -0.31 5.18 -12.29
N ASN A 179 -1.47 5.12 -12.95
CA ASN A 179 -1.58 4.46 -14.25
C ASN A 179 -0.86 5.22 -15.38
N GLU A 180 -0.83 6.56 -15.35
CA GLU A 180 0.00 7.35 -16.27
C GLU A 180 1.49 7.03 -16.11
N LEU A 181 1.95 6.81 -14.88
CA LEU A 181 3.33 6.46 -14.56
C LEU A 181 3.68 4.99 -14.84
N LEU A 182 2.68 4.11 -14.86
CA LEU A 182 2.83 2.69 -15.18
C LEU A 182 2.97 2.45 -16.70
N SER A 183 2.64 3.46 -17.51
CA SER A 183 2.57 3.41 -18.98
C SER A 183 3.92 3.61 -19.66
#